data_AF-A0A8T2TR65-F1
#
_entry.id   AF-A0A8T2TR65-F1
#
_cell.length_a   1.000
_cell.length_b   1.000
_cell.length_c   1.000
_cell.angle_alpha   90.00
_cell.angle_beta   90.00
_cell.angle_gamma   90.00
#
_symmetry.space_group_name_H-M   'P 1'
#
loop_
_entity.id
_entity.type
_entity.pdbx_description
1 polymer ?
#
loop_
_entity_poly.entity_id
_entity_poly.type
_entity_poly.pdbx_seq_one_letter_code
_entity_poly.pdbx_strand_id
1 'polypeptide(L)'
;MNIRFLLDRPVRRLLAHHCSLVTSRSFFTCRVTSEMAPPLAVVPCFGQGRVLSIQSHTVQGYVGNKAAVFPLQLLGFDVDPINSVQFSNHTGYPVCRGQVLNGDELWSLIEGLEANGLLYYTHLLTVCDPVMGDEGTFYIPQNLVPVYAEKVLQLASIVTPNQFEAEKLTGCRNTLLFHRELVIS
;
A
#
# COMPACT_ATOMS: atom_id res chain seq x y z
N MET A 1 -3.52 -6.79 -2.03
CA MET A 1 -3.62 -6.56 -0.56
C MET A 1 -4.94 -7.14 -0.05
N ASN A 2 -5.02 -7.69 1.16
CA ASN A 2 -6.31 -8.14 1.73
C ASN A 2 -7.19 -6.91 1.98
N ILE A 3 -8.35 -6.83 1.34
CA ILE A 3 -9.26 -5.69 1.40
C ILE A 3 -9.69 -5.34 2.83
N ARG A 4 -9.83 -6.35 3.70
CA ARG A 4 -10.14 -6.11 5.13
C ARG A 4 -9.10 -5.23 5.80
N PHE A 5 -7.85 -5.33 5.37
CA PHE A 5 -6.72 -4.61 5.92
C PHE A 5 -6.76 -3.12 5.57
N LEU A 6 -7.09 -2.77 4.31
CA LEU A 6 -7.26 -1.37 3.90
C LEU A 6 -8.41 -0.68 4.64
N LEU A 7 -9.47 -1.42 4.95
CA LEU A 7 -10.65 -0.87 5.61
C LEU A 7 -10.49 -0.71 7.11
N ASP A 8 -9.39 -1.18 7.70
CA ASP A 8 -9.18 -1.15 9.14
C ASP A 8 -9.02 0.29 9.66
N ARG A 9 -9.51 0.54 10.88
CA ARG A 9 -9.45 1.86 11.51
C ARG A 9 -8.02 2.41 11.63
N PRO A 10 -7.00 1.61 11.96
CA PRO A 10 -5.58 1.99 11.96
C PRO A 10 -5.11 2.58 10.63
N VAL A 11 -5.35 1.88 9.52
CA VAL A 11 -4.93 2.32 8.18
C VAL A 11 -5.63 3.61 7.79
N ARG A 12 -6.94 3.71 8.07
CA ARG A 12 -7.71 4.94 7.82
C ARG A 12 -7.19 6.13 8.62
N ARG A 13 -6.80 5.92 9.88
CA ARG A 13 -6.19 6.98 10.72
C ARG A 13 -4.85 7.42 10.17
N LEU A 14 -3.99 6.48 9.76
CA LEU A 14 -2.70 6.79 9.15
C LEU A 14 -2.86 7.59 7.85
N LEU A 15 -3.78 7.16 6.98
CA LEU A 15 -4.11 7.89 5.74
C LEU A 15 -4.67 9.30 6.03
N ALA A 16 -5.52 9.45 7.05
CA ALA A 16 -6.07 10.74 7.44
C ALA A 16 -5.01 11.68 8.05
N HIS A 17 -4.08 11.14 8.85
CA HIS A 17 -2.94 11.88 9.38
C HIS A 17 -2.02 12.38 8.26
N HIS A 18 -1.69 11.51 7.30
CA HIS A 18 -0.83 11.87 6.17
C HIS A 18 -1.49 12.95 5.28
N CYS A 19 -2.79 12.81 4.99
CA CYS A 19 -3.53 13.81 4.21
C CYS A 19 -3.56 15.21 4.87
N SER A 20 -3.65 15.26 6.20
CA SER A 20 -3.60 16.53 6.96
C SER A 20 -2.20 17.17 6.97
N LEU A 21 -1.13 16.36 6.95
CA LEU A 21 0.25 16.84 6.91
C LEU A 21 0.66 17.32 5.51
N VAL A 22 0.19 16.65 4.44
CA VAL A 22 0.49 17.05 3.05
C VAL A 22 -0.23 18.34 2.64
N THR A 23 -1.40 18.63 3.22
CA THR A 23 -2.17 19.86 2.93
C THR A 23 -1.70 21.09 3.70
N SER A 24 -1.04 20.91 4.85
CA SER A 24 -0.33 21.99 5.53
C SER A 24 1.06 22.14 4.92
N ARG A 25 1.26 23.13 4.03
CA ARG A 25 2.58 23.54 3.51
C ARG A 25 3.50 24.14 4.58
N SER A 26 3.56 23.54 5.76
CA SER A 26 4.54 23.86 6.79
C SER A 26 5.58 22.76 6.76
N PHE A 27 6.70 23.00 6.07
CA PHE A 27 7.92 22.23 6.23
C PHE A 27 8.30 22.26 7.71
N PHE A 28 7.83 21.29 8.50
CA PHE A 28 8.34 21.07 9.84
C PHE A 28 9.73 20.50 9.67
N THR A 29 10.74 21.37 9.73
CA THR A 29 12.09 20.95 10.06
C THR A 29 12.00 20.28 11.44
N CYS A 30 11.97 18.94 11.45
CA CYS A 30 12.06 18.18 12.68
C CYS A 30 13.39 18.54 13.35
N ARG A 31 13.35 19.31 14.44
CA ARG A 31 14.52 19.52 15.29
C ARG A 31 14.79 18.19 15.97
N VAL A 32 15.76 17.45 15.45
CA VAL A 32 16.31 16.25 16.09
C VAL A 32 16.82 16.66 17.47
N THR A 33 16.11 16.26 18.52
CA THR A 33 16.59 16.39 19.91
C THR A 33 17.68 15.35 20.14
N SER A 34 18.78 15.80 20.76
CA SER A 34 20.07 15.12 20.90
C SER A 34 20.09 13.78 21.68
N GLU A 35 18.96 13.18 22.04
CA GLU A 35 18.91 12.05 22.98
C GLU A 35 18.55 10.69 22.38
N MET A 36 18.27 10.61 21.07
CA MET A 36 17.98 9.33 20.41
C MET A 36 19.24 8.77 19.74
N ALA A 37 19.47 7.45 19.89
CA ALA A 37 20.54 6.74 19.22
C ALA A 37 20.54 7.11 17.72
N PRO A 38 21.70 7.43 17.13
CA PRO A 38 21.75 7.83 15.74
C PRO A 38 21.18 6.68 14.90
N PRO A 39 20.25 6.94 13.96
CA PRO A 39 19.89 5.93 12.98
C PRO A 39 21.18 5.47 12.32
N LEU A 40 21.39 4.15 12.26
CA LEU A 40 22.52 3.57 11.54
C LEU A 40 22.50 4.15 10.12
N ALA A 41 23.41 5.10 9.88
CA ALA A 41 23.55 5.91 8.68
C ALA A 41 22.28 6.66 8.22
N VAL A 42 22.06 7.86 8.75
CA VAL A 42 21.43 8.92 7.94
C VAL A 42 22.43 9.28 6.84
N VAL A 43 22.43 8.50 5.75
CA VAL A 43 23.06 8.96 4.52
C VAL A 43 22.25 10.18 4.07
N PRO A 44 22.87 11.36 3.85
CA PRO A 44 22.17 12.47 3.23
C PRO A 44 21.97 12.10 1.76
N CYS A 45 20.99 11.24 1.51
CA CYS A 45 20.50 11.01 0.18
C CYS A 45 19.85 12.33 -0.25
N PHE A 46 20.31 12.91 -1.34
CA PHE A 46 19.50 13.82 -2.17
C PHE A 46 18.34 13.01 -2.80
N GLY A 47 17.62 12.24 -1.98
CA GLY A 47 16.63 11.26 -2.38
C GLY A 47 15.25 11.89 -2.41
N GLN A 48 14.38 11.38 -3.28
CA GLN A 48 13.03 11.92 -3.51
C GLN A 48 12.09 11.81 -2.30
N GLY A 49 12.60 11.42 -1.13
CA GLY A 49 11.89 11.29 0.14
C GLY A 49 11.91 9.85 0.65
N ARG A 50 11.13 9.62 1.71
CA ARG A 50 10.88 8.29 2.31
C ARG A 50 9.44 7.84 2.05
N VAL A 51 9.28 6.60 1.60
CA VAL A 51 8.01 5.96 1.25
C VAL A 51 7.71 4.87 2.27
N LEU A 52 6.54 4.95 2.93
CA LEU A 52 5.99 3.82 3.66
C LEU A 52 5.14 3.00 2.69
N SER A 53 5.57 1.77 2.36
CA SER A 53 4.88 0.92 1.38
C SER A 53 4.11 -0.19 2.08
N ILE A 54 2.77 -0.08 2.11
CA ILE A 54 1.90 -1.06 2.75
C ILE A 54 1.25 -1.91 1.66
N GLN A 55 1.78 -3.12 1.46
CA GLN A 55 1.33 -4.04 0.39
C GLN A 55 1.53 -5.50 0.79
N SER A 56 1.08 -6.44 -0.05
CA SER A 56 1.38 -7.87 0.09
C SER A 56 2.83 -8.21 -0.26
N HIS A 57 3.34 -9.35 0.22
CA HIS A 57 4.67 -9.86 -0.12
C HIS A 57 4.65 -11.38 -0.36
N THR A 58 5.41 -11.84 -1.36
CA THR A 58 5.67 -13.27 -1.59
C THR A 58 7.16 -13.59 -1.58
N VAL A 59 7.54 -14.77 -1.07
CA VAL A 59 8.93 -15.23 -1.08
C VAL A 59 9.37 -15.61 -2.50
N GLN A 60 8.56 -16.37 -3.23
CA GLN A 60 8.76 -16.70 -4.65
C GLN A 60 7.82 -15.83 -5.53
N GLY A 61 8.33 -15.41 -6.68
CA GLY A 61 7.65 -14.46 -7.58
C GLY A 61 7.97 -12.98 -7.26
N TYR A 62 7.42 -12.07 -8.07
CA TYR A 62 7.56 -10.62 -7.93
C TYR A 62 6.18 -9.97 -7.92
N VAL A 63 5.60 -9.82 -6.73
CA VAL A 63 4.31 -9.14 -6.53
C VAL A 63 4.37 -8.27 -5.27
N GLY A 64 3.52 -7.24 -5.21
CA GLY A 64 3.42 -6.31 -4.09
C GLY A 64 4.77 -5.67 -3.72
N ASN A 65 5.11 -5.62 -2.43
CA ASN A 65 6.33 -4.99 -1.95
C ASN A 65 7.60 -5.57 -2.57
N LYS A 66 7.63 -6.86 -2.92
CA LYS A 66 8.81 -7.46 -3.58
C LYS A 66 9.03 -6.91 -4.99
N ALA A 67 7.97 -6.52 -5.69
CA ALA A 67 8.06 -5.87 -6.99
C ALA A 67 8.21 -4.34 -6.90
N ALA A 68 7.67 -3.72 -5.85
CA ALA A 68 7.65 -2.26 -5.71
C ALA A 68 8.91 -1.65 -5.09
N VAL A 69 9.52 -2.31 -4.10
CA VAL A 69 10.61 -1.72 -3.30
C VAL A 69 11.85 -1.42 -4.15
N PHE A 70 12.30 -2.40 -4.95
CA PHE A 70 13.54 -2.24 -5.71
C PHE A 70 13.47 -1.13 -6.77
N PRO A 71 12.41 -1.02 -7.61
CA PRO A 71 12.27 0.12 -8.52
C PRO A 71 12.24 1.49 -7.81
N LEU A 72 11.53 1.60 -6.68
CA LEU A 72 11.48 2.84 -5.90
C LEU A 72 12.87 3.22 -5.36
N GLN A 73 13.63 2.24 -4.87
CA GLN A 73 15.01 2.45 -4.42
C GLN A 73 15.92 2.89 -5.56
N LEU A 74 15.78 2.31 -6.77
CA LEU A 74 16.51 2.77 -7.96
C LEU A 74 16.18 4.22 -8.34
N LEU A 75 14.94 4.66 -8.08
CA LEU A 75 14.50 6.05 -8.30
C LEU A 75 14.96 7.01 -7.19
N GLY A 76 15.71 6.52 -6.20
CA GLY A 76 16.29 7.33 -5.12
C GLY A 76 15.35 7.58 -3.94
N PHE A 77 14.27 6.81 -3.81
CA PHE A 77 13.45 6.82 -2.60
C PHE A 77 14.03 5.87 -1.55
N ASP A 78 13.94 6.28 -0.29
CA ASP A 78 14.10 5.35 0.81
C ASP A 78 12.75 4.69 1.10
N VAL A 79 12.71 3.37 1.26
CA VAL A 79 11.44 2.63 1.26
C VAL A 79 11.39 1.68 2.43
N ASP A 80 10.42 1.89 3.32
CA ASP A 80 10.11 0.99 4.42
C ASP A 80 8.85 0.19 4.08
N PRO A 81 8.98 -1.12 3.82
CA PRO A 81 7.83 -1.96 3.50
C PRO A 81 7.16 -2.50 4.77
N ILE A 82 5.84 -2.33 4.88
CA ILE A 82 4.99 -3.12 5.78
C ILE A 82 4.24 -4.16 4.94
N ASN A 83 4.49 -5.43 5.24
CA ASN A 83 3.90 -6.54 4.50
C ASN A 83 2.56 -6.93 5.12
N SER A 84 1.44 -6.62 4.45
CA SER A 84 0.10 -6.99 4.93
C SER A 84 -0.12 -8.50 4.96
N VAL A 85 0.57 -9.22 4.08
CA VAL A 85 0.66 -10.68 4.07
C VAL A 85 2.07 -11.07 3.68
N GLN A 86 2.53 -12.20 4.19
CA GLN A 86 3.79 -12.80 3.79
C GLN A 86 3.55 -14.25 3.43
N PHE A 87 3.49 -14.53 2.13
CA PHE A 87 3.22 -15.87 1.60
C PHE A 87 4.42 -16.47 0.88
N SER A 88 4.42 -17.80 0.75
CA SER A 88 5.45 -18.54 0.01
C SER A 88 5.48 -18.16 -1.47
N ASN A 89 4.31 -17.98 -2.08
CA ASN A 89 4.11 -17.72 -3.50
C ASN A 89 2.75 -17.04 -3.72
N HIS A 90 2.46 -16.59 -4.94
CA HIS A 90 1.14 -16.05 -5.26
C HIS A 90 0.07 -17.16 -5.29
N THR A 91 -1.20 -16.77 -5.23
CA THR A 91 -2.38 -17.66 -5.10
C THR A 91 -2.72 -18.47 -6.35
N GLY A 92 -1.99 -18.27 -7.45
CA GLY A 92 -2.17 -19.06 -8.68
C GLY A 92 -1.57 -20.48 -8.59
N TYR A 93 -0.79 -20.77 -7.55
CA TYR A 93 -0.24 -22.10 -7.30
C TYR A 93 -1.19 -22.96 -6.44
N PRO A 94 -1.13 -24.31 -6.57
CA PRO A 94 -2.00 -25.21 -5.82
C PRO A 94 -1.87 -25.12 -4.29
N VAL A 95 -0.68 -24.77 -3.80
CA VAL A 95 -0.40 -24.63 -2.37
C VAL A 95 0.19 -23.24 -2.12
N CYS A 96 -0.42 -22.53 -1.19
CA CYS A 96 0.04 -21.23 -0.71
C CYS A 96 0.01 -21.26 0.82
N ARG A 97 1.13 -20.91 1.47
CA ARG A 97 1.22 -20.83 2.92
C ARG A 97 1.84 -19.51 3.35
N GLY A 98 1.51 -19.09 4.57
CA GLY A 98 2.20 -17.99 5.24
C GLY A 98 1.27 -17.26 6.20
N GLN A 99 1.55 -15.98 6.41
CA GLN A 99 0.95 -15.18 7.48
C GLN A 99 0.18 -14.00 6.90
N VAL A 100 -0.89 -13.62 7.61
CA VAL A 100 -1.71 -12.44 7.33
C VAL A 100 -1.57 -11.51 8.52
N LEU A 101 -1.11 -10.28 8.26
CA LEU A 101 -1.04 -9.23 9.26
C LEU A 101 -2.45 -8.73 9.55
N ASN A 102 -2.85 -8.73 10.81
CA ASN A 102 -4.15 -8.18 11.23
C ASN A 102 -4.04 -6.67 11.56
N GLY A 103 -5.19 -6.03 11.81
CA GLY A 103 -5.25 -4.60 12.09
C GLY A 103 -4.51 -4.16 13.36
N ASP A 104 -4.61 -4.95 14.43
CA ASP A 104 -3.98 -4.64 15.70
C ASP A 104 -2.45 -4.78 15.61
N GLU A 105 -1.97 -5.81 14.92
CA GLU A 105 -0.55 -6.02 14.63
C GLU A 105 0.02 -4.88 13.79
N LEU A 106 -0.71 -4.42 12.77
CA LEU A 106 -0.31 -3.24 12.01
C LEU A 106 -0.24 -2.01 12.90
N TRP A 107 -1.26 -1.79 13.73
CA TRP A 107 -1.30 -0.61 14.59
C TRP A 107 -0.14 -0.62 15.58
N SER A 108 0.22 -1.77 16.13
CA SER A 108 1.41 -1.93 16.98
C SER A 108 2.71 -1.50 16.27
N LEU A 109 2.86 -1.80 14.97
CA LEU A 109 4.00 -1.30 14.19
C LEU A 109 3.96 0.22 14.03
N ILE A 110 2.79 0.79 13.75
CA ILE A 110 2.62 2.25 13.59
C ILE A 110 2.87 2.97 14.92
N GLU A 111 2.33 2.48 16.04
CA GLU A 111 2.60 3.01 17.38
C GLU A 111 4.08 2.91 17.73
N GLY A 112 4.74 1.80 17.38
CA GLY A 112 6.18 1.65 17.53
C GLY A 112 6.98 2.70 16.75
N LEU A 113 6.59 2.97 15.50
CA LEU A 113 7.20 4.05 14.70
C LEU A 113 6.93 5.42 15.32
N GLU A 114 5.71 5.69 15.77
CA GLU A 114 5.32 6.97 16.38
C GLU A 114 6.06 7.24 17.69
N ALA A 115 6.09 6.25 18.59
CA ALA A 115 6.75 6.35 19.89
C ALA A 115 8.26 6.61 19.76
N ASN A 116 8.87 6.18 18.65
CA ASN A 116 10.27 6.44 18.34
C ASN A 116 10.47 7.68 17.45
N GLY A 117 9.43 8.46 17.16
CA GLY A 117 9.53 9.66 16.32
C GLY A 117 9.89 9.36 14.85
N LEU A 118 9.58 8.15 14.36
CA LEU A 118 9.94 7.66 13.03
C LEU A 118 8.84 7.86 11.97
N LEU A 119 7.70 8.47 12.32
CA LEU A 119 6.59 8.76 11.39
C LEU A 119 6.83 10.03 10.54
N TYR A 120 8.00 10.16 9.92
CA TYR A 120 8.36 11.29 9.04
C TYR A 120 8.30 10.94 7.54
N TYR A 121 7.35 10.07 7.15
CA TYR A 121 7.20 9.63 5.77
C TYR A 121 6.65 10.72 4.85
N THR A 122 7.38 11.01 3.78
CA THR A 122 6.94 11.95 2.73
C THR A 122 5.82 11.39 1.87
N HIS A 123 5.80 10.07 1.68
CA HIS A 123 4.86 9.39 0.79
C HIS A 123 4.33 8.12 1.48
N LEU A 124 3.07 7.82 1.23
CA LEU A 124 2.42 6.58 1.64
C LEU A 124 1.93 5.86 0.38
N LEU A 125 2.41 4.63 0.17
CA LEU A 125 2.09 3.83 -1.01
C LEU A 125 1.22 2.64 -0.62
N THR A 126 -0.02 2.64 -1.10
CA THR A 126 -0.94 1.51 -1.02
C THR A 126 -1.33 1.08 -2.44
N VAL A 127 -1.17 -0.20 -2.75
CA VAL A 127 -1.57 -0.76 -4.05
C VAL A 127 -2.74 -1.70 -3.84
N CYS A 128 -3.84 -1.42 -4.53
CA CYS A 128 -5.03 -2.25 -4.54
C CYS A 128 -5.10 -3.02 -5.85
N ASP A 129 -4.95 -4.33 -5.75
CA ASP A 129 -5.26 -5.28 -6.82
C ASP A 129 -6.65 -5.85 -6.53
N PRO A 130 -7.71 -5.40 -7.22
CA PRO A 130 -9.07 -5.75 -6.90
C PRO A 130 -9.45 -7.10 -7.48
N VAL A 131 -8.83 -8.18 -6.99
CA VAL A 131 -9.07 -9.57 -7.41
C VAL A 131 -10.53 -9.97 -7.16
N MET A 132 -11.40 -9.71 -8.12
CA MET A 132 -12.85 -9.95 -8.02
C MET A 132 -13.32 -11.00 -9.01
N GLY A 133 -12.61 -11.17 -10.13
CA GLY A 133 -12.97 -12.12 -11.18
C GLY A 133 -12.21 -11.91 -12.47
N ASP A 134 -12.37 -12.83 -13.40
CA ASP A 134 -11.80 -12.75 -14.75
C ASP A 134 -12.69 -13.54 -15.74
N GLU A 135 -12.50 -13.32 -17.04
CA GLU A 135 -13.19 -14.03 -18.13
C GLU A 135 -14.72 -14.06 -17.98
N GLY A 136 -15.31 -12.98 -17.46
CA GLY A 136 -16.76 -12.86 -17.27
C GLY A 136 -17.29 -13.45 -15.96
N THR A 137 -16.44 -14.06 -15.13
CA THR A 137 -16.84 -14.81 -13.93
C THR A 137 -16.28 -14.17 -12.65
N PHE A 138 -17.12 -14.01 -11.63
CA PHE A 138 -16.68 -13.54 -10.31
C PHE A 138 -16.10 -14.68 -9.46
N TYR A 139 -14.97 -14.41 -8.79
CA TYR A 139 -14.42 -15.25 -7.73
C TYR A 139 -15.00 -14.92 -6.36
N ILE A 140 -15.54 -13.71 -6.22
CA ILE A 140 -16.13 -13.20 -4.99
C ILE A 140 -17.65 -13.03 -5.10
N PRO A 141 -18.39 -13.01 -3.98
CA PRO A 141 -19.79 -12.60 -3.97
C PRO A 141 -19.99 -11.18 -4.56
N GLN A 142 -20.93 -11.03 -5.50
CA GLN A 142 -21.16 -9.76 -6.23
C GLN A 142 -21.54 -8.59 -5.33
N ASN A 143 -22.13 -8.85 -4.16
CA ASN A 143 -22.46 -7.83 -3.16
C ASN A 143 -21.21 -7.14 -2.56
N LEU A 144 -20.00 -7.67 -2.80
CA LEU A 144 -18.76 -7.02 -2.38
C LEU A 144 -18.26 -5.98 -3.39
N VAL A 145 -18.69 -6.00 -4.66
CA VAL A 145 -18.21 -5.05 -5.68
C VAL A 145 -18.41 -3.58 -5.29
N PRO A 146 -19.57 -3.16 -4.75
CA PRO A 146 -19.75 -1.78 -4.27
C PRO A 146 -18.80 -1.43 -3.12
N VAL A 147 -18.45 -2.40 -2.26
CA VAL A 147 -17.49 -2.17 -1.17
C VAL A 147 -16.10 -1.83 -1.72
N TYR A 148 -15.66 -2.53 -2.77
CA TYR A 148 -14.40 -2.20 -3.45
C TYR A 148 -14.47 -0.78 -4.02
N ALA A 149 -15.47 -0.50 -4.85
CA ALA A 149 -15.61 0.77 -5.56
C ALA A 149 -15.69 1.97 -4.62
N GLU A 150 -16.51 1.88 -3.56
CA GLU A 150 -16.83 3.02 -2.70
C GLU A 150 -15.84 3.19 -1.54
N LYS A 151 -15.25 2.10 -1.02
CA LYS A 151 -14.45 2.16 0.20
C LYS A 151 -12.99 1.82 0.01
N VAL A 152 -12.66 0.90 -0.90
CA VAL A 152 -11.29 0.38 -1.04
C VAL A 152 -10.50 1.24 -2.01
N LEU A 153 -11.09 1.57 -3.16
CA LEU A 153 -10.43 2.40 -4.18
C LEU A 153 -10.08 3.80 -3.63
N GLN A 154 -10.88 4.34 -2.71
CA GLN A 154 -10.61 5.64 -2.07
C GLN A 154 -9.35 5.65 -1.20
N LEU A 155 -8.85 4.48 -0.78
CA LEU A 155 -7.71 4.33 0.12
C LEU A 155 -6.44 3.86 -0.61
N ALA A 156 -6.55 3.55 -1.90
CA ALA A 156 -5.47 3.04 -2.72
C ALA A 156 -4.77 4.19 -3.45
N SER A 157 -3.43 4.24 -3.36
CA SER A 157 -2.62 5.15 -4.18
C SER A 157 -2.59 4.69 -5.64
N ILE A 158 -2.55 3.37 -5.87
CA ILE A 158 -2.55 2.73 -7.19
C ILE A 158 -3.58 1.61 -7.19
N VAL A 159 -4.31 1.48 -8.29
CA VAL A 159 -5.25 0.38 -8.52
C VAL A 159 -4.83 -0.35 -9.78
N THR A 160 -4.78 -1.68 -9.73
CA THR A 160 -4.32 -2.52 -10.84
C THR A 160 -5.41 -3.53 -11.24
N PRO A 161 -6.57 -3.10 -11.76
CA PRO A 161 -7.61 -4.03 -12.15
C PRO A 161 -7.27 -4.70 -13.48
N ASN A 162 -7.72 -5.94 -13.67
CA ASN A 162 -7.83 -6.52 -15.01
C ASN A 162 -9.01 -5.88 -15.79
N GLN A 163 -9.18 -6.24 -17.07
CA GLN A 163 -10.27 -5.68 -17.89
C GLN A 163 -11.65 -5.92 -17.27
N PHE A 164 -11.94 -7.16 -16.87
CA PHE A 164 -13.24 -7.53 -16.30
C PHE A 164 -13.55 -6.71 -15.03
N GLU A 165 -12.58 -6.59 -14.14
CA GLU A 165 -12.68 -5.83 -12.89
C GLU A 165 -12.89 -4.34 -13.15
N ALA A 166 -12.14 -3.77 -14.10
CA ALA A 166 -12.28 -2.37 -14.49
C ALA A 166 -13.70 -2.08 -15.01
N GLU A 167 -14.25 -2.95 -15.85
CA GLU A 167 -15.63 -2.82 -16.36
C GLU A 167 -16.67 -2.86 -15.21
N LYS A 168 -16.46 -3.71 -14.20
CA LYS A 168 -17.37 -3.81 -13.04
C LYS A 168 -17.27 -2.62 -12.10
N LEU A 169 -16.07 -2.10 -11.87
CA LEU A 169 -15.86 -0.96 -10.98
C LEU A 169 -16.32 0.37 -11.60
N THR A 170 -16.19 0.49 -12.92
CA THR A 170 -16.49 1.75 -13.64
C THR A 170 -17.89 1.76 -14.25
N GLY A 171 -18.49 0.59 -14.47
CA GLY A 171 -19.73 0.46 -15.25
C GLY A 171 -19.55 0.72 -16.74
N CYS A 172 -18.32 0.88 -17.22
CA CYS A 172 -18.00 1.18 -18.62
C CYS A 172 -17.38 -0.04 -19.31
N ARG A 173 -17.98 -0.49 -20.42
CA ARG A 173 -17.52 -1.66 -21.19
C ARG A 173 -16.26 -1.44 -22.04
N ASN A 174 -15.82 -0.18 -22.24
CA ASN A 174 -14.74 0.19 -23.17
C ASN A 174 -13.80 1.23 -22.55
N THR A 175 -13.19 0.92 -21.42
CA THR A 175 -12.34 1.91 -20.72
C THR A 175 -10.86 1.60 -20.86
N LEU A 176 -10.24 2.22 -21.87
CA LEU A 176 -8.84 2.65 -21.81
C LEU A 176 -8.79 3.84 -20.83
N LEU A 177 -8.81 3.55 -19.52
CA LEU A 177 -8.88 4.56 -18.47
C LEU A 177 -7.47 5.08 -18.13
N PHE A 178 -6.99 6.02 -18.94
CA PHE A 178 -5.84 6.87 -18.60
C PHE A 178 -6.33 8.10 -17.82
N HIS A 179 -6.60 7.98 -16.53
CA HIS A 179 -6.50 9.16 -15.65
C HIS A 179 -6.30 8.77 -14.18
N ARG A 180 -5.15 9.23 -13.64
CA ARG A 180 -4.51 8.91 -12.34
C ARG A 180 -4.07 7.46 -12.20
N GLU A 181 -2.89 7.19 -12.77
CA GLU A 181 -2.04 5.99 -12.64
C GLU A 181 -2.76 4.68 -12.29
N LEU A 182 -3.77 4.33 -13.08
CA LEU A 182 -4.25 2.94 -13.19
C LEU A 182 -3.19 2.19 -14.00
N VAL A 183 -2.34 1.41 -13.34
CA VAL A 183 -1.39 0.51 -14.02
C VAL A 183 -2.13 -0.80 -14.25
N ILE A 184 -2.63 -0.99 -15.47
CA ILE A 184 -3.25 -2.26 -15.90
C ILE A 184 -2.08 -3.21 -16.21
N SER A 185 -1.92 -4.27 -15.41
CA SER A 185 -0.97 -5.37 -15.66
C SER A 185 -1.64 -6.53 -16.37
#